data_AF-A0A0D8BCC5-F1
#
_entry.id   AF-A0A0D8BCC5-F1
#
_cell.length_a   1.000
_cell.length_b   1.000
_cell.length_c   1.000
_cell.angle_alpha   90.00
_cell.angle_beta   90.00
_cell.angle_gamma   90.00
#
_symmetry.space_group_name_H-M   'P 1'
#
loop_
_entity.id
_entity.type
_entity.pdbx_description
1 polymer ?
#
loop_
_entity_poly.entity_id
_entity_poly.type
_entity_poly.pdbx_seq_one_letter_code
_entity_poly.pdbx_strand_id
1 'polypeptide(L)'
;MATGPEPAQRRARAQRQALADLLTDLGPGHPTLCTGWTNHDLVAHLVTRERVPWAAPGLVISSLHGITERAERATMRAHPYPELVETFRAGPPWWQPTRVGLIDDAANFVEFFVHAEDIRRADAGWEPRPLDDTGRDAMWMALWLIGFAGFRRAGVGVVAERTDRPGRRTLHAGEPTVEIMGPPEELVLYAFGRVEAARVELRGADDDVELLRATPVGL
;
A
#
# COMPACT_ATOMS: atom_id res chain seq x y z
N MET A 1 -22.31 4.36 27.04
CA MET A 1 -21.03 5.10 26.94
C MET A 1 -20.39 4.67 25.64
N ALA A 2 -20.37 5.53 24.62
CA ALA A 2 -19.78 5.18 23.33
C ALA A 2 -18.25 5.14 23.49
N THR A 3 -17.66 3.95 23.43
CA THR A 3 -16.22 3.78 23.30
C THR A 3 -15.81 4.45 21.99
N GLY A 4 -14.93 5.44 22.07
CA GLY A 4 -14.38 6.08 20.88
C GLY A 4 -13.71 5.05 19.95
N PRO A 5 -13.50 5.38 18.67
CA PRO A 5 -12.91 4.45 17.70
C PRO A 5 -11.55 3.95 18.19
N GLU A 6 -11.24 2.67 17.98
CA GLU A 6 -9.95 2.03 18.34
C GLU A 6 -8.75 2.79 17.72
N PRO A 7 -7.54 2.75 18.31
CA PRO A 7 -6.37 3.49 17.82
C PRO A 7 -6.04 3.22 16.34
N ALA A 8 -6.20 1.98 15.86
CA ALA A 8 -5.98 1.63 14.45
C ALA A 8 -6.99 2.32 13.51
N GLN A 9 -8.28 2.33 13.88
CA GLN A 9 -9.34 3.01 13.14
C GLN A 9 -9.09 4.52 13.02
N ARG A 10 -8.58 5.14 14.10
CA ARG A 10 -8.19 6.56 14.07
C ARG A 10 -7.06 6.82 13.07
N ARG A 11 -6.10 5.89 12.93
CA ARG A 11 -4.99 6.02 11.99
C ARG A 11 -5.44 5.85 10.54
N ALA A 12 -6.22 4.83 10.23
CA ALA A 12 -6.76 4.63 8.88
C ALA A 12 -7.58 5.85 8.45
N ARG A 13 -8.43 6.38 9.34
CA ARG A 13 -9.17 7.63 9.08
C ARG A 13 -8.25 8.83 8.87
N ALA A 14 -7.21 8.99 9.68
CA ALA A 14 -6.25 10.09 9.52
C ALA A 14 -5.47 9.98 8.20
N GLN A 15 -5.00 8.79 7.81
CA GLN A 15 -4.34 8.57 6.52
C GLN A 15 -5.30 8.83 5.36
N ARG A 16 -6.57 8.41 5.46
CA ARG A 16 -7.60 8.72 4.45
C ARG A 16 -7.76 10.23 4.25
N GLN A 17 -7.88 11.00 5.32
CA GLN A 17 -8.00 12.46 5.21
C GLN A 17 -6.75 13.07 4.58
N ALA A 18 -5.57 12.70 5.05
CA ALA A 18 -4.31 13.20 4.49
C ALA A 18 -4.13 12.86 3.00
N LEU A 19 -4.52 11.65 2.59
CA LEU A 19 -4.51 11.24 1.18
C LEU A 19 -5.54 12.01 0.36
N ALA A 20 -6.74 12.24 0.89
CA ALA A 20 -7.75 13.05 0.22
C ALA A 20 -7.31 14.52 0.06
N ASP A 21 -6.62 15.08 1.05
CA ASP A 21 -6.04 16.43 0.95
C ASP A 21 -4.96 16.49 -0.13
N LEU A 22 -4.04 15.49 -0.14
CA LEU A 22 -3.00 15.39 -1.15
C LEU A 22 -3.56 15.27 -2.58
N LEU A 23 -4.60 14.47 -2.76
CA LEU A 23 -5.33 14.35 -4.02
C LEU A 23 -5.95 15.69 -4.44
N THR A 24 -6.59 16.41 -3.51
CA THR A 24 -7.15 17.73 -3.79
C THR A 24 -6.05 18.72 -4.21
N ASP A 25 -4.95 18.78 -3.48
CA ASP A 25 -3.89 19.77 -3.66
C ASP A 25 -3.11 19.59 -4.97
N LEU A 26 -2.85 18.34 -5.36
CA LEU A 26 -2.04 18.02 -6.55
C LEU A 26 -2.89 17.82 -7.82
N GLY A 27 -4.19 17.58 -7.67
CA GLY A 27 -5.13 17.49 -8.78
C GLY A 27 -5.04 16.18 -9.59
N PRO A 28 -5.92 16.02 -10.61
CA PRO A 28 -6.16 14.74 -11.29
C PRO A 28 -5.02 14.28 -12.22
N GLY A 29 -4.19 15.21 -12.71
CA GLY A 29 -3.14 14.91 -13.69
C GLY A 29 -1.79 14.58 -13.07
N HIS A 30 -1.65 14.71 -11.75
CA HIS A 30 -0.40 14.43 -11.06
C HIS A 30 -0.04 12.94 -11.16
N PRO A 31 1.21 12.59 -11.48
CA PRO A 31 1.64 11.21 -11.67
C PRO A 31 1.78 10.47 -10.33
N THR A 32 1.75 9.14 -10.38
CA THR A 32 2.01 8.29 -9.21
C THR A 32 3.15 7.32 -9.51
N LEU A 33 3.70 6.67 -8.48
CA LEU A 33 4.62 5.54 -8.67
C LEU A 33 3.94 4.30 -9.29
N CYS A 34 2.60 4.22 -9.28
CA CYS A 34 1.88 3.22 -10.05
C CYS A 34 2.05 3.54 -11.54
N THR A 35 2.79 2.71 -12.26
CA THR A 35 3.14 2.96 -13.67
C THR A 35 1.88 3.19 -14.51
N GLY A 36 1.82 4.36 -15.18
CA GLY A 36 0.70 4.75 -16.04
C GLY A 36 -0.52 5.31 -15.32
N TRP A 37 -0.51 5.42 -13.99
CA TRP A 37 -1.62 5.97 -13.21
C TRP A 37 -1.38 7.43 -12.83
N THR A 38 -2.42 8.24 -13.01
CA THR A 38 -2.51 9.56 -12.37
C THR A 38 -3.31 9.48 -11.07
N ASN A 39 -3.36 10.60 -10.33
CA ASN A 39 -4.25 10.75 -9.19
C ASN A 39 -5.72 10.41 -9.49
N HIS A 40 -6.18 10.62 -10.74
CA HIS A 40 -7.55 10.29 -11.13
C HIS A 40 -7.77 8.77 -11.21
N ASP A 41 -6.80 8.04 -11.76
CA ASP A 41 -6.83 6.57 -11.74
C ASP A 41 -6.79 6.05 -10.29
N LEU A 42 -5.89 6.60 -9.47
CA LEU A 42 -5.72 6.21 -8.08
C LEU A 42 -6.98 6.45 -7.24
N VAL A 43 -7.62 7.61 -7.34
CA VAL A 43 -8.86 7.86 -6.58
C VAL A 43 -10.03 7.01 -7.09
N ALA A 44 -10.09 6.73 -8.40
CA ALA A 44 -11.09 5.83 -8.96
C ALA A 44 -10.90 4.39 -8.45
N HIS A 45 -9.66 3.92 -8.32
CA HIS A 45 -9.31 2.66 -7.67
C HIS A 45 -9.83 2.59 -6.23
N LEU A 46 -9.48 3.59 -5.41
CA LEU A 46 -9.89 3.65 -4.00
C LEU A 46 -11.42 3.63 -3.83
N VAL A 47 -12.14 4.43 -4.62
CA VAL A 47 -13.61 4.47 -4.59
C VAL A 47 -14.22 3.16 -5.09
N THR A 48 -13.65 2.57 -6.14
CA THR A 48 -14.16 1.31 -6.72
C THR A 48 -14.05 0.16 -5.73
N ARG A 49 -12.91 0.02 -5.06
CA ARG A 49 -12.70 -1.02 -4.03
C ARG A 49 -13.76 -0.94 -2.93
N GLU A 50 -14.11 0.27 -2.51
CA GLU A 50 -15.07 0.50 -1.42
C GLU A 50 -16.53 0.50 -1.86
N ARG A 51 -16.86 0.48 -3.15
CA ARG A 51 -18.26 0.66 -3.60
C ARG A 51 -18.71 -0.33 -4.66
N VAL A 52 -17.80 -1.10 -5.23
CA VAL A 52 -18.06 -2.03 -6.32
C VAL A 52 -17.64 -3.45 -5.88
N PRO A 53 -18.37 -4.08 -4.95
CA PRO A 53 -17.95 -5.35 -4.34
C PRO A 53 -17.79 -6.50 -5.36
N TRP A 54 -18.54 -6.48 -6.47
CA TRP A 54 -18.40 -7.48 -7.53
C TRP A 54 -17.06 -7.38 -8.29
N ALA A 55 -16.36 -6.24 -8.21
CA ALA A 55 -15.05 -6.03 -8.79
C ALA A 55 -13.90 -6.43 -7.85
N ALA A 56 -14.16 -6.70 -6.57
CA ALA A 56 -13.15 -7.08 -5.58
C ALA A 56 -12.36 -8.36 -5.92
N PRO A 57 -12.94 -9.41 -6.55
CA PRO A 57 -12.18 -10.62 -6.88
C PRO A 57 -10.96 -10.38 -7.78
N GLY A 58 -10.99 -9.39 -8.67
CA GLY A 58 -9.84 -9.07 -9.54
C GLY A 58 -8.68 -8.35 -8.86
N LEU A 59 -8.85 -7.92 -7.59
CA LEU A 59 -7.75 -7.44 -6.74
C LEU A 59 -6.87 -8.59 -6.23
N VAL A 60 -7.41 -9.80 -6.16
CA VAL A 60 -6.72 -10.97 -5.58
C VAL A 60 -6.43 -12.04 -6.63
N ILE A 61 -7.34 -12.20 -7.59
CA ILE A 61 -7.26 -13.23 -8.63
C ILE A 61 -6.79 -12.58 -9.92
N SER A 62 -5.52 -12.82 -10.28
CA SER A 62 -4.88 -12.19 -11.44
C SER A 62 -5.63 -12.37 -12.77
N SER A 63 -6.27 -13.53 -12.99
CA SER A 63 -7.08 -13.77 -14.19
C SER A 63 -8.34 -12.91 -14.28
N LEU A 64 -8.75 -12.29 -13.16
CA LEU A 64 -9.90 -11.41 -13.07
C LEU A 64 -9.51 -9.93 -12.99
N HIS A 65 -8.22 -9.58 -13.10
CA HIS A 65 -7.76 -8.19 -12.97
C HIS A 65 -8.47 -7.23 -13.94
N GLY A 66 -8.73 -7.70 -15.18
CA GLY A 66 -9.49 -6.94 -16.17
C GLY A 66 -10.95 -6.65 -15.80
N ILE A 67 -11.54 -7.34 -14.81
CA ILE A 67 -12.85 -6.99 -14.22
C ILE A 67 -12.71 -5.72 -13.38
N THR A 68 -11.72 -5.70 -12.48
CA THR A 68 -11.44 -4.57 -11.60
C THR A 68 -11.07 -3.33 -12.40
N GLU A 69 -10.13 -3.44 -13.34
CA GLU A 69 -9.75 -2.30 -14.18
C GLU A 69 -10.94 -1.72 -14.97
N ARG A 70 -11.85 -2.57 -15.46
CA ARG A 70 -13.04 -2.09 -16.17
C ARG A 70 -13.98 -1.34 -15.23
N ALA A 71 -14.13 -1.80 -13.99
CA ALA A 71 -14.91 -1.12 -12.98
C ALA A 71 -14.27 0.23 -12.60
N GLU A 72 -12.97 0.28 -12.39
CA GLU A 72 -12.22 1.51 -12.07
C GLU A 72 -12.34 2.54 -13.18
N ARG A 73 -12.11 2.12 -14.43
CA ARG A 73 -12.32 2.98 -15.60
C ARG A 73 -13.77 3.44 -15.74
N ALA A 74 -14.75 2.63 -15.33
CA ALA A 74 -16.16 3.04 -15.34
C ALA A 74 -16.45 4.08 -14.25
N THR A 75 -15.95 3.86 -13.03
CA THR A 75 -16.03 4.81 -11.91
C THR A 75 -15.41 6.15 -12.28
N MET A 76 -14.20 6.13 -12.85
CA MET A 76 -13.48 7.31 -13.32
C MET A 76 -14.28 8.10 -14.38
N ARG A 77 -14.95 7.41 -15.31
CA ARG A 77 -15.78 8.09 -16.35
C ARG A 77 -17.11 8.60 -15.83
N ALA A 78 -17.66 7.97 -14.79
CA ALA A 78 -18.99 8.28 -14.29
C ALA A 78 -19.03 9.52 -13.39
N HIS A 79 -17.90 9.88 -12.78
CA HIS A 79 -17.83 10.93 -11.76
C HIS A 79 -16.70 11.93 -12.08
N PRO A 80 -16.92 13.24 -11.92
CA PRO A 80 -15.85 14.23 -11.92
C PRO A 80 -14.83 13.97 -10.80
N TYR A 81 -13.56 14.28 -11.05
CA TYR A 81 -12.48 14.07 -10.09
C TYR A 81 -12.75 14.61 -8.67
N PRO A 82 -13.21 15.87 -8.49
CA PRO A 82 -13.50 16.38 -7.14
C PRO A 82 -14.56 15.57 -6.40
N GLU A 83 -15.54 15.02 -7.13
CA GLU A 83 -16.58 14.16 -6.54
C GLU A 83 -15.99 12.83 -6.06
N LEU A 84 -15.06 12.24 -6.81
CA LEU A 84 -14.36 11.03 -6.40
C LEU A 84 -13.51 11.25 -5.16
N VAL A 85 -12.79 12.39 -5.07
CA VAL A 85 -12.00 12.74 -3.89
C VAL A 85 -12.88 12.89 -2.66
N GLU A 86 -14.00 13.61 -2.76
CA GLU A 86 -14.94 13.76 -1.64
C GLU A 86 -15.64 12.45 -1.28
N THR A 87 -15.95 11.63 -2.28
CA THR A 87 -16.50 10.28 -2.06
C THR A 87 -15.54 9.41 -1.26
N PHE A 88 -14.25 9.43 -1.62
CA PHE A 88 -13.19 8.73 -0.89
C PHE A 88 -13.00 9.32 0.51
N ARG A 89 -12.98 10.65 0.64
CA ARG A 89 -12.84 11.38 1.92
C ARG A 89 -13.94 11.01 2.91
N ALA A 90 -15.18 10.85 2.43
CA ALA A 90 -16.35 10.47 3.24
C ALA A 90 -16.30 9.02 3.73
N GLY A 91 -15.56 8.15 3.04
CA GLY A 91 -15.38 6.74 3.39
C GLY A 91 -16.46 5.80 2.82
N PRO A 92 -16.38 4.51 3.21
CA PRO A 92 -17.22 3.48 2.63
C PRO A 92 -18.70 3.65 3.03
N PRO A 93 -19.64 3.26 2.16
CA PRO A 93 -21.05 3.31 2.45
C PRO A 93 -21.41 2.42 3.66
N TRP A 94 -22.55 2.73 4.30
CA TRP A 94 -22.96 2.06 5.54
C TRP A 94 -23.19 0.54 5.41
N TRP A 95 -23.47 0.05 4.21
CA TRP A 95 -23.72 -1.35 3.91
C TRP A 95 -22.44 -2.14 3.53
N GLN A 96 -21.28 -1.49 3.45
CA GLN A 96 -20.04 -2.17 3.06
C GLN A 96 -19.49 -3.02 4.21
N PRO A 97 -19.19 -4.32 3.96
CA PRO A 97 -18.69 -5.25 4.98
C PRO A 97 -17.37 -4.80 5.65
N THR A 98 -16.54 -4.04 4.94
CA THR A 98 -15.28 -3.45 5.42
C THR A 98 -15.48 -2.52 6.62
N ARG A 99 -16.66 -1.91 6.81
CA ARG A 99 -16.98 -1.18 8.05
C ARG A 99 -16.90 -2.03 9.33
N VAL A 100 -16.82 -3.36 9.22
CA VAL A 100 -16.94 -4.31 10.32
C VAL A 100 -15.67 -5.19 10.45
N GLY A 101 -14.56 -4.64 10.96
CA GLY A 101 -13.45 -5.48 11.43
C GLY A 101 -12.12 -4.79 11.72
N LEU A 102 -11.42 -5.23 12.78
CA LEU A 102 -10.05 -4.79 13.14
C LEU A 102 -8.98 -5.09 12.06
N ILE A 103 -9.22 -6.11 11.22
CA ILE A 103 -8.32 -6.47 10.11
C ILE A 103 -8.42 -5.45 8.97
N ASP A 104 -9.59 -4.83 8.79
CA ASP A 104 -9.85 -3.87 7.72
C ASP A 104 -9.12 -2.53 7.97
N ASP A 105 -9.08 -2.05 9.21
CA ASP A 105 -8.41 -0.79 9.55
C ASP A 105 -6.89 -0.86 9.35
N ALA A 106 -6.26 -2.00 9.64
CA ALA A 106 -4.82 -2.17 9.45
C ALA A 106 -4.46 -2.23 7.96
N ALA A 107 -5.26 -2.95 7.15
CA ALA A 107 -5.08 -3.00 5.70
C ALA A 107 -5.29 -1.62 5.06
N ASN A 108 -6.38 -0.92 5.42
CA ASN A 108 -6.66 0.44 4.94
C ASN A 108 -5.57 1.43 5.37
N PHE A 109 -5.05 1.33 6.60
CA PHE A 109 -3.94 2.16 7.05
C PHE A 109 -2.70 1.98 6.17
N VAL A 110 -2.31 0.73 5.89
CA VAL A 110 -1.16 0.43 5.03
C VAL A 110 -1.39 0.91 3.62
N GLU A 111 -2.56 0.63 3.04
CA GLU A 111 -2.88 0.99 1.67
C GLU A 111 -2.93 2.51 1.47
N PHE A 112 -3.59 3.25 2.36
CA PHE A 112 -3.61 4.72 2.26
C PHE A 112 -2.22 5.33 2.47
N PHE A 113 -1.39 4.72 3.32
CA PHE A 113 0.00 5.14 3.45
C PHE A 113 0.78 4.90 2.14
N VAL A 114 0.71 3.69 1.58
CA VAL A 114 1.42 3.33 0.34
C VAL A 114 0.99 4.26 -0.80
N HIS A 115 -0.30 4.49 -0.99
CA HIS A 115 -0.79 5.37 -2.04
C HIS A 115 -0.49 6.85 -1.81
N ALA A 116 -0.44 7.31 -0.55
CA ALA A 116 0.06 8.65 -0.26
C ALA A 116 1.54 8.78 -0.65
N GLU A 117 2.35 7.75 -0.40
CA GLU A 117 3.75 7.73 -0.82
C GLU A 117 3.89 7.56 -2.34
N ASP A 118 3.00 6.81 -3.02
CA ASP A 118 2.98 6.72 -4.49
C ASP A 118 2.79 8.10 -5.13
N ILE A 119 1.98 8.97 -4.52
CA ILE A 119 1.78 10.35 -4.99
C ILE A 119 2.99 11.21 -4.59
N ARG A 120 3.36 11.25 -3.31
CA ARG A 120 4.43 12.15 -2.81
C ARG A 120 5.77 11.90 -3.47
N ARG A 121 6.12 10.62 -3.71
CA ARG A 121 7.43 10.22 -4.26
C ARG A 121 7.51 10.32 -5.77
N ALA A 122 6.39 10.59 -6.44
CA ALA A 122 6.38 10.86 -7.88
C ALA A 122 7.03 12.22 -8.22
N ASP A 123 7.06 13.16 -7.27
CA ASP A 123 7.75 14.44 -7.42
C ASP A 123 9.25 14.33 -7.16
N ALA A 124 10.03 15.08 -7.93
CA ALA A 124 11.46 15.26 -7.66
C ALA A 124 11.65 16.02 -6.34
N GLY A 125 12.59 15.55 -5.50
CA GLY A 125 12.89 16.19 -4.21
C GLY A 125 11.97 15.79 -3.06
N TRP A 126 11.21 14.70 -3.20
CA TRP A 126 10.48 14.11 -2.09
C TRP A 126 11.43 13.72 -0.94
N GLU A 127 10.95 13.84 0.29
CA GLU A 127 11.63 13.34 1.48
C GLU A 127 10.72 12.41 2.30
N PRO A 128 11.28 11.39 2.99
CA PRO A 128 10.52 10.47 3.79
C PRO A 128 9.78 11.21 4.89
N ARG A 129 8.51 10.83 5.08
CA ARG A 129 7.74 11.29 6.22
C ARG A 129 7.92 10.29 7.37
N PRO A 130 8.37 10.73 8.56
CA PRO A 130 8.48 9.81 9.69
C PRO A 130 7.08 9.36 10.14
N LEU A 131 6.96 8.07 10.47
CA LEU A 131 5.87 7.55 11.29
C LEU A 131 6.27 7.57 12.76
N ASP A 132 5.29 7.74 13.64
CA ASP A 132 5.47 7.52 15.07
C ASP A 132 5.71 6.02 15.36
N ASP A 133 6.23 5.73 16.54
CA ASP A 133 6.56 4.36 16.95
C ASP A 133 5.38 3.40 16.79
N THR A 134 4.16 3.87 17.06
CA THR A 134 2.99 2.99 16.96
C THR A 134 2.58 2.74 15.52
N GLY A 135 2.74 3.71 14.62
CA GLY A 135 2.57 3.53 13.18
C GLY A 135 3.60 2.56 12.61
N ARG A 136 4.86 2.66 13.05
CA ARG A 136 5.93 1.72 12.67
C ARG A 136 5.66 0.30 13.13
N ASP A 137 5.19 0.12 14.36
CA ASP A 137 4.82 -1.20 14.87
C ASP A 137 3.63 -1.80 14.10
N ALA A 138 2.65 -0.98 13.70
CA ALA A 138 1.55 -1.42 12.84
C ALA A 138 2.03 -1.86 11.44
N MET A 139 2.92 -1.08 10.81
CA MET A 139 3.55 -1.45 9.53
C MET A 139 4.34 -2.75 9.66
N TRP A 140 5.11 -2.90 10.74
CA TRP A 140 5.89 -4.12 11.01
C TRP A 140 5.00 -5.36 11.17
N MET A 141 3.84 -5.21 11.84
CA MET A 141 2.86 -6.29 11.95
C MET A 141 2.26 -6.66 10.59
N ALA A 142 1.89 -5.66 9.77
CA ALA A 142 1.30 -5.86 8.45
C ALA A 142 2.29 -6.50 7.46
N LEU A 143 3.58 -6.13 7.55
CA LEU A 143 4.64 -6.63 6.67
C LEU A 143 4.69 -8.16 6.59
N TRP A 144 4.38 -8.86 7.68
CA TRP A 144 4.37 -10.33 7.67
C TRP A 144 3.30 -10.91 6.75
N LEU A 145 2.09 -10.34 6.76
CA LEU A 145 1.01 -10.79 5.88
C LEU A 145 1.28 -10.45 4.42
N ILE A 146 1.77 -9.24 4.16
CA ILE A 146 2.03 -8.75 2.80
C ILE A 146 3.26 -9.45 2.21
N GLY A 147 4.32 -9.63 3.00
CA GLY A 147 5.58 -10.23 2.56
C GLY A 147 5.41 -11.64 2.01
N PHE A 148 4.55 -12.46 2.62
CA PHE A 148 4.29 -13.81 2.10
C PHE A 148 3.75 -13.82 0.68
N ALA A 149 2.85 -12.89 0.36
CA ALA A 149 2.29 -12.77 -0.99
C ALA A 149 3.26 -12.02 -1.93
N GLY A 150 3.87 -10.94 -1.46
CA GLY A 150 4.76 -10.07 -2.22
C GLY A 150 6.05 -10.74 -2.69
N PHE A 151 6.58 -11.69 -1.90
CA PHE A 151 7.83 -12.40 -2.21
C PHE A 151 7.63 -13.85 -2.65
N ARG A 152 6.39 -14.31 -2.90
CA ARG A 152 6.11 -15.71 -3.28
C ARG A 152 6.83 -16.20 -4.55
N ARG A 153 7.31 -15.27 -5.38
CA ARG A 153 8.03 -15.54 -6.63
C ARG A 153 9.54 -15.34 -6.51
N ALA A 154 10.04 -14.96 -5.34
CA ALA A 154 11.47 -14.79 -5.08
C ALA A 154 12.21 -16.10 -5.35
N GLY A 155 13.30 -16.02 -6.09
CA GLY A 155 14.22 -17.15 -6.30
C GLY A 155 15.13 -17.44 -5.11
N VAL A 156 15.02 -16.64 -4.03
CA VAL A 156 15.86 -16.65 -2.83
C VAL A 156 14.99 -16.55 -1.58
N GLY A 157 15.51 -17.00 -0.44
CA GLY A 157 14.95 -16.65 0.86
C GLY A 157 14.96 -15.15 1.09
N VAL A 158 13.93 -14.61 1.74
CA VAL A 158 13.81 -13.18 2.03
C VAL A 158 13.55 -12.99 3.51
N VAL A 159 14.45 -12.28 4.18
CA VAL A 159 14.32 -11.85 5.58
C VAL A 159 14.24 -10.33 5.61
N ALA A 160 13.33 -9.79 6.41
CA ALA A 160 13.27 -8.38 6.72
C ALA A 160 13.85 -8.11 8.11
N GLU A 161 14.66 -7.06 8.24
CA GLU A 161 15.13 -6.52 9.52
C GLU A 161 14.71 -5.06 9.64
N ARG A 162 14.03 -4.72 10.73
CA ARG A 162 13.67 -3.32 11.00
C ARG A 162 14.85 -2.60 11.67
N THR A 163 15.12 -1.36 11.26
CA THR A 163 16.29 -0.59 11.74
C THR A 163 15.98 0.40 12.88
N ASP A 164 14.70 0.60 13.21
CA ASP A 164 14.28 1.50 14.29
C ASP A 164 14.34 0.85 15.69
N ARG A 165 14.31 -0.48 15.76
CA ARG A 165 14.49 -1.29 16.99
C ARG A 165 14.77 -2.76 16.62
N PRO A 166 15.23 -3.62 17.55
CA PRO A 166 15.47 -5.03 17.23
C PRO A 166 14.22 -5.74 16.70
N GLY A 167 14.33 -6.37 15.53
CA GLY A 167 13.26 -7.20 14.98
C GLY A 167 13.60 -7.75 13.60
N ARG A 168 13.51 -9.07 13.44
CA ARG A 168 13.70 -9.78 12.17
C ARG A 168 12.48 -10.66 11.86
N ARG A 169 12.12 -10.79 10.58
CA ARG A 169 11.01 -11.62 10.10
C ARG A 169 11.36 -12.28 8.76
N THR A 170 11.14 -13.59 8.66
CA THR A 170 11.19 -14.28 7.37
C THR A 170 9.92 -13.97 6.58
N LEU A 171 10.07 -13.36 5.40
CA LEU A 171 8.97 -13.03 4.48
C LEU A 171 8.80 -14.09 3.39
N HIS A 172 9.89 -14.76 3.02
CA HIS A 172 9.90 -15.90 2.12
C HIS A 172 10.97 -16.89 2.59
N ALA A 173 10.61 -18.16 2.76
CA ALA A 173 11.56 -19.19 3.15
C ALA A 173 12.28 -19.74 1.91
N GLY A 174 13.60 -19.84 1.98
CA GLY A 174 14.44 -20.34 0.88
C GLY A 174 15.91 -20.18 1.21
N GLU A 175 16.77 -20.78 0.39
CA GLU A 175 18.22 -20.60 0.44
C GLU A 175 18.74 -20.46 -1.00
N PRO A 176 19.74 -19.59 -1.25
CA PRO A 176 20.34 -18.65 -0.30
C PRO A 176 19.36 -17.54 0.14
N THR A 177 19.70 -16.80 1.20
CA THR A 177 18.83 -15.76 1.78
C THR A 177 19.39 -14.35 1.57
N VAL A 178 18.51 -13.42 1.18
CA VAL A 178 18.77 -11.98 1.16
C VAL A 178 18.00 -11.29 2.29
N GLU A 179 18.67 -10.39 2.98
CA GLU A 179 18.11 -9.55 4.04
C GLU A 179 17.79 -8.14 3.52
N ILE A 180 16.57 -7.68 3.78
CA ILE A 180 16.07 -6.34 3.46
C ILE A 180 16.00 -5.56 4.77
N MET A 181 16.77 -4.50 4.89
CA MET A 181 16.90 -3.71 6.11
C MET A 181 16.35 -2.30 5.91
N GLY A 182 15.51 -1.82 6.81
CA GLY A 182 14.98 -0.46 6.76
C GLY A 182 13.96 -0.20 7.86
N PRO A 183 13.45 1.03 7.98
CA PRO A 183 12.32 1.28 8.86
C PRO A 183 11.07 0.55 8.32
N PRO A 184 10.12 0.14 9.19
CA PRO A 184 8.99 -0.70 8.79
C PRO A 184 8.16 -0.18 7.61
N GLU A 185 7.97 1.14 7.50
CA GLU A 185 7.29 1.79 6.40
C GLU A 185 7.97 1.59 5.04
N GLU A 186 9.31 1.60 4.99
CA GLU A 186 10.08 1.39 3.75
C GLU A 186 10.10 -0.09 3.36
N LEU A 187 10.16 -0.99 4.35
CA LEU A 187 10.04 -2.44 4.12
C LEU A 187 8.67 -2.80 3.51
N VAL A 188 7.60 -2.15 3.99
CA VAL A 188 6.26 -2.30 3.42
C VAL A 188 6.23 -1.78 1.99
N LEU A 189 6.74 -0.57 1.71
CA LEU A 189 6.81 -0.05 0.34
C LEU A 189 7.55 -1.01 -0.60
N TYR A 190 8.69 -1.55 -0.17
CA TYR A 190 9.45 -2.53 -0.94
C TYR A 190 8.62 -3.80 -1.19
N ALA A 191 7.93 -4.34 -0.18
CA ALA A 191 7.07 -5.52 -0.31
C ALA A 191 5.86 -5.29 -1.23
N PHE A 192 5.41 -4.04 -1.38
CA PHE A 192 4.41 -3.63 -2.38
C PHE A 192 5.01 -3.39 -3.78
N GLY A 193 6.29 -3.67 -4.00
CA GLY A 193 6.93 -3.54 -5.31
C GLY A 193 7.46 -2.16 -5.63
N ARG A 194 7.50 -1.21 -4.66
CA ARG A 194 8.09 0.12 -4.85
C ARG A 194 9.62 0.05 -4.65
N VAL A 195 10.24 -0.94 -5.30
CA VAL A 195 11.64 -1.35 -5.03
C VAL A 195 12.66 -0.24 -5.27
N GLU A 196 12.44 0.61 -6.28
CA GLU A 196 13.31 1.76 -6.59
C GLU A 196 13.07 2.97 -5.68
N ALA A 197 11.84 3.11 -5.15
CA ALA A 197 11.45 4.26 -4.34
C ALA A 197 11.61 4.03 -2.83
N ALA A 198 11.69 2.77 -2.40
CA ALA A 198 11.86 2.39 -1.00
C ALA A 198 13.32 2.57 -0.55
N ARG A 199 13.51 3.23 0.60
CA ARG A 199 14.82 3.45 1.22
C ARG A 199 15.19 2.26 2.11
N VAL A 200 15.66 1.18 1.49
CA VAL A 200 16.13 -0.04 2.16
C VAL A 200 17.57 -0.38 1.77
N GLU A 201 18.27 -1.09 2.64
CA GLU A 201 19.56 -1.72 2.37
C GLU A 201 19.33 -3.22 2.12
N LEU A 202 19.94 -3.76 1.06
CA LEU A 202 19.92 -5.19 0.78
C LEU A 202 21.27 -5.80 1.18
N ARG A 203 21.22 -6.91 1.93
CA ARG A 203 22.40 -7.63 2.39
C ARG A 203 22.30 -9.11 1.99
N GLY A 204 23.32 -9.61 1.31
CA GLY A 204 23.42 -10.98 0.80
C GLY A 204 24.64 -11.11 -0.09
N ALA A 205 24.85 -12.26 -0.74
CA ALA A 205 25.81 -12.34 -1.83
C ALA A 205 25.31 -11.51 -3.03
N ASP A 206 26.23 -10.93 -3.81
CA ASP A 206 25.89 -10.01 -4.90
C ASP A 206 24.92 -10.64 -5.91
N ASP A 207 25.18 -11.90 -6.33
CA ASP A 207 24.33 -12.65 -7.26
C ASP A 207 22.89 -12.86 -6.71
N ASP A 208 22.75 -13.08 -5.39
CA ASP A 208 21.45 -13.31 -4.75
C ASP A 208 20.65 -12.00 -4.64
N VAL A 209 21.34 -10.89 -4.35
CA VAL A 209 20.74 -9.55 -4.32
C VAL A 209 20.28 -9.15 -5.71
N GLU A 210 21.07 -9.41 -6.75
CA GLU A 210 20.68 -9.17 -8.15
C GLU A 210 19.47 -10.01 -8.55
N LEU A 211 19.44 -11.29 -8.14
CA LEU A 211 18.29 -12.17 -8.39
C LEU A 211 17.01 -11.66 -7.71
N LEU A 212 17.10 -11.15 -6.47
CA LEU A 212 15.96 -10.52 -5.80
C LEU A 212 15.49 -9.27 -6.55
N ARG A 213 16.41 -8.39 -6.99
CA ARG A 213 16.08 -7.17 -7.74
C ARG A 213 15.41 -7.45 -9.09
N ALA A 214 15.82 -8.52 -9.76
CA ALA A 214 15.24 -8.93 -11.04
C ALA A 214 13.87 -9.60 -10.90
N THR A 215 13.48 -10.02 -9.69
CA THR A 215 12.20 -10.66 -9.44
C THR A 215 11.09 -9.62 -9.27
N PRO A 216 9.94 -9.77 -9.94
CA PRO A 216 8.75 -8.97 -9.62
C PRO A 216 8.33 -9.18 -8.16
N VAL A 217 8.47 -8.13 -7.35
CA VAL A 217 7.98 -8.06 -5.96
C VAL A 217 6.65 -7.30 -5.96
N GLY A 218 5.68 -7.77 -5.16
CA GLY A 218 4.37 -7.12 -5.02
C GLY A 218 3.20 -8.11 -5.06
N LEU A 219 2.01 -7.60 -4.75
CA LEU A 219 0.74 -8.36 -4.76
C LEU A 219 0.25 -8.62 -6.19
#